data_AF-A0A9E2RKD9-F1
#
_entry.id   AF-A0A9E2RKD9-F1
#
_cell.length_a   1.000
_cell.length_b   1.000
_cell.length_c   1.000
_cell.angle_alpha   90.00
_cell.angle_beta   90.00
_cell.angle_gamma   90.00
#
_symmetry.space_group_name_H-M   'P 1'
#
loop_
_entity.id
_entity.type
_entity.pdbx_description
1 polymer ?
#
loop_
_entity_poly.entity_id
_entity_poly.type
_entity_poly.pdbx_seq_one_letter_code
_entity_poly.pdbx_strand_id
1 'polypeptide(L)' 'MPTYEYQCEGCEDRFEVKQSMKDDPLTTCPRCGKRV' A
#
# COMPACT_ATOMS: atom_id res chain seq x y z
N MET A 1 4.13 11.77 10.11
CA MET A 1 3.02 10.90 9.68
C MET A 1 3.54 9.47 9.66
N PRO A 2 2.77 8.49 10.15
CA PRO A 2 3.17 7.10 10.09
C PRO A 2 3.31 6.66 8.62
N THR A 3 4.39 5.95 8.32
CA THR A 3 4.57 5.24 7.06
C THR A 3 4.08 3.82 7.25
N TYR A 4 3.21 3.38 6.36
CA TYR A 4 2.73 2.00 6.29
C TYR A 4 3.41 1.32 5.12
N GLU A 5 3.97 0.15 5.35
CA GLU A 5 4.53 -0.68 4.29
C GLU A 5 3.43 -1.60 3.75
N TYR A 6 3.25 -1.59 2.44
CA TYR A 6 2.33 -2.48 1.73
C TYR A 6 3.14 -3.40 0.84
N GLN A 7 2.81 -4.69 0.89
CA GLN A 7 3.37 -5.70 0.00
C GLN A 7 2.26 -6.22 -0.91
N CYS A 8 2.38 -6.00 -2.22
CA CYS A 8 1.41 -6.54 -3.16
C CYS A 8 1.67 -8.03 -3.41
N GLU A 9 0.69 -8.90 -3.18
CA GLU A 9 0.79 -10.33 -3.52
C GLU A 9 0.83 -10.59 -5.04
N GLY A 10 0.38 -9.62 -5.84
CA GLY A 10 0.24 -9.77 -7.29
C GLY A 10 1.52 -9.48 -8.09
N CYS A 11 2.41 -8.64 -7.57
CA CYS A 11 3.69 -8.29 -8.18
C CYS A 11 4.88 -8.42 -7.22
N GLU A 12 4.64 -8.84 -5.97
CA GLU A 12 5.65 -8.95 -4.90
C GLU A 12 6.42 -7.66 -4.61
N ASP A 13 5.94 -6.52 -5.11
CA ASP A 13 6.49 -5.20 -4.81
C ASP A 13 6.13 -4.78 -3.38
N ARG A 14 7.13 -4.36 -2.62
CA ARG A 14 7.00 -3.67 -1.34
C ARG A 14 7.17 -2.18 -1.55
N PHE A 15 6.26 -1.40 -0.99
CA PHE A 15 6.35 0.06 -1.06
C PHE A 15 5.83 0.71 0.22
N GLU A 16 6.47 1.82 0.56
CA GLU A 16 6.14 2.59 1.75
C GLU A 16 5.20 3.73 1.36
N VAL A 17 4.03 3.76 2.00
CA VAL A 17 3.04 4.83 1.82
C VAL A 17 2.93 5.63 3.10
N LYS A 18 3.07 6.95 2.98
CA LYS A 18 2.75 7.88 4.05
C LYS A 18 1.23 8.00 4.13
N GLN A 19 0.62 7.29 5.07
CA GLN A 19 -0.83 7.32 5.31
C GLN A 19 -1.11 7.98 6.66
N SER A 20 -2.21 8.72 6.74
CA SER A 20 -2.69 9.19 8.03
C SER A 20 -3.36 8.04 8.76
N MET A 21 -3.23 7.97 10.09
CA MET A 21 -3.93 6.94 10.90
C MET A 21 -5.46 7.00 10.79
N LYS A 22 -6.01 8.11 10.28
CA LYS A 22 -7.45 8.32 10.05
C LYS A 22 -7.90 7.96 8.63
N ASP A 23 -6.97 7.75 7.71
CA ASP A 23 -7.30 7.40 6.33
C ASP A 23 -7.48 5.88 6.19
N ASP A 24 -8.37 5.48 5.30
CA ASP A 24 -8.59 4.07 4.98
C ASP A 24 -7.32 3.43 4.41
N PRO A 25 -7.00 2.17 4.80
CA PRO A 25 -5.82 1.48 4.31
C PRO A 25 -5.85 1.36 2.79
N LEU A 26 -4.68 1.46 2.16
CA LEU A 26 -4.55 1.28 0.73
C LEU A 26 -4.96 -0.15 0.38
N THR A 27 -5.93 -0.31 -0.52
CA THR A 27 -6.41 -1.62 -0.99
C THR A 27 -6.00 -1.93 -2.41
N THR A 28 -5.37 -0.97 -3.10
CA THR A 28 -4.99 -1.08 -4.52
C THR A 28 -3.52 -0.75 -4.68
N CYS A 29 -2.78 -1.63 -5.35
CA CYS A 29 -1.38 -1.44 -5.65
C CYS A 29 -1.22 -0.41 -6.77
N PRO A 30 -0.46 0.68 -6.59
CA PRO A 30 -0.24 1.70 -7.62
C PRO A 30 0.65 1.20 -8.77
N ARG A 31 1.32 0.05 -8.61
CA ARG A 31 2.21 -0.54 -9.64
C ARG A 31 1.46 -1.43 -10.62
N CYS A 32 0.58 -2.29 -10.11
CA CYS A 32 -0.09 -3.32 -10.92
C CYS A 32 -1.62 -3.25 -10.90
N GLY A 33 -2.21 -2.39 -10.07
CA GLY A 33 -3.66 -2.24 -9.93
C GLY A 33 -4.37 -3.42 -9.25
N LYS A 34 -3.62 -4.42 -8.75
CA LYS A 34 -4.18 -5.53 -7.95
C LYS A 34 -4.33 -5.13 -6.49
N ARG A 35 -4.98 -5.97 -5.69
CA ARG A 35 -5.06 -5.78 -4.24
C ARG A 35 -3.67 -5.89 -3.60
N VAL A 36 -3.40 -4.98 -2.66
CA VAL A 36 -2.30 -5.11 -1.68
C VAL A 36 -2.80 -5.77 -0.41
#